data_AF-A0A484JZJ1-F1
#
_entry.id   AF-A0A484JZJ1-F1
#
_cell.length_a   1.000
_cell.length_b   1.000
_cell.length_c   1.000
_cell.angle_alpha   90.00
_cell.angle_beta   90.00
_cell.angle_gamma   90.00
#
_symmetry.space_group_name_H-M   'P 1'
#
loop_
_entity.id
_entity.type
_entity.pdbx_description
1 polymer ?
#
loop_
_entity_poly.entity_id
_entity_poly.type
_entity_poly.pdbx_seq_one_letter_code
_entity_poly.pdbx_strand_id
1 'polypeptide(L)'
;MAMSSEKEVFLKEFGEDYGYRNSSRNIDQIRAMEFKRLEGVVYLDHAGATLHSESQLEAVLKELNSTVYGNPHSQSSCSMSSNDCVQKARQQVLEFFNASPREYSCIFTSGATAALKLVGETFPWCSESSFMYTMENHNSVLGIREYLCFYQQHAMNSIISHIWPYISAFSSCAFSLSKAKTLA
;
A
#
# COMPACT_ATOMS: atom_id res chain seq x y z
N MET A 1 -16.56 -25.59 -23.93
CA MET A 1 -16.26 -26.25 -22.64
C MET A 1 -15.07 -27.20 -22.80
N ALA A 2 -13.85 -26.67 -22.94
CA ALA A 2 -12.60 -27.45 -23.08
C ALA A 2 -11.56 -27.11 -21.98
N MET A 3 -11.88 -26.15 -21.10
CA MET A 3 -10.96 -25.57 -20.12
C MET A 3 -10.62 -26.46 -18.91
N SER A 4 -11.39 -27.54 -18.62
CA SER A 4 -11.06 -28.38 -17.45
C SER A 4 -9.81 -29.22 -17.69
N SER A 5 -9.61 -29.72 -18.92
CA SER A 5 -8.49 -30.62 -19.22
C SER A 5 -7.12 -29.93 -19.13
N GLU A 6 -6.97 -28.70 -19.64
CA GLU A 6 -5.69 -27.97 -19.60
C GLU A 6 -5.32 -27.53 -18.18
N LYS A 7 -6.31 -27.09 -17.40
CA LYS A 7 -6.10 -26.71 -16.00
C LYS A 7 -5.71 -27.91 -15.14
N GLU A 8 -6.33 -29.07 -15.36
CA GLU A 8 -5.98 -30.30 -14.65
C GLU A 8 -4.54 -30.74 -14.97
N VAL A 9 -4.11 -30.63 -16.23
CA VAL A 9 -2.71 -30.90 -16.62
C VAL A 9 -1.76 -29.92 -15.94
N PHE A 10 -2.08 -28.62 -15.97
CA PHE A 10 -1.30 -27.58 -15.30
C PHE A 10 -1.18 -27.82 -13.79
N LEU A 11 -2.29 -28.12 -13.11
CA LEU A 11 -2.28 -28.38 -11.67
C LEU A 11 -1.56 -29.69 -11.32
N LYS A 12 -1.52 -30.67 -12.22
CA LYS A 12 -0.73 -31.89 -12.01
C LYS A 12 0.78 -31.61 -12.04
N GLU A 13 1.22 -30.67 -12.87
CA GLU A 13 2.63 -30.32 -13.03
C GLU A 13 3.09 -29.25 -12.03
N PHE A 14 2.27 -28.22 -11.79
CA PHE A 14 2.63 -27.03 -11.02
C PHE A 14 1.79 -26.83 -9.76
N GLY A 15 0.83 -27.71 -9.44
CA GLY A 15 -0.15 -27.49 -8.37
C GLY A 15 0.45 -27.29 -6.97
N GLU A 16 1.60 -27.91 -6.68
CA GLU A 16 2.33 -27.74 -5.42
C GLU A 16 2.93 -26.32 -5.27
N ASP A 17 3.32 -25.70 -6.38
CA ASP A 17 3.90 -24.35 -6.41
C ASP A 17 2.87 -23.27 -6.80
N TYR A 18 1.70 -23.66 -7.29
CA TYR A 18 0.66 -22.76 -7.77
C TYR A 18 -0.27 -22.32 -6.63
N GLY A 19 -0.19 -21.02 -6.29
CA GLY A 19 -0.99 -20.41 -5.25
C GLY A 19 -0.19 -20.25 -3.95
N TYR A 20 -0.78 -20.65 -2.82
CA TYR A 20 -0.19 -20.47 -1.50
C TYR A 20 0.30 -21.81 -0.94
N ARG A 21 1.63 -22.01 -0.94
CA ARG A 21 2.27 -23.23 -0.41
C ARG A 21 1.91 -23.44 1.06
N ASN A 22 1.60 -24.69 1.43
CA ASN A 22 1.16 -25.09 2.79
C ASN A 22 -0.14 -24.43 3.27
N SER A 23 -0.94 -23.84 2.39
CA SER A 23 -2.28 -23.36 2.74
C SER A 23 -3.24 -24.53 2.91
N SER A 24 -4.17 -24.41 3.86
CA SER A 24 -5.28 -25.38 4.03
C SER A 24 -6.29 -25.35 2.87
N ARG A 25 -6.23 -24.32 2.02
CA ARG A 25 -7.11 -24.13 0.86
C ARG A 25 -6.28 -23.77 -0.37
N ASN A 26 -6.68 -24.33 -1.51
CA ASN A 26 -6.10 -23.95 -2.81
C ASN A 26 -6.72 -22.64 -3.33
N ILE A 27 -6.14 -22.08 -4.39
CA ILE A 27 -6.57 -20.78 -4.94
C ILE A 27 -8.01 -20.80 -5.46
N ASP A 28 -8.48 -21.93 -6.00
CA ASP A 28 -9.84 -22.07 -6.51
C ASP A 28 -10.87 -22.03 -5.37
N GLN A 29 -10.57 -22.71 -4.26
CA GLN A 29 -11.39 -22.68 -3.05
C GLN A 29 -11.41 -21.28 -2.45
N ILE A 30 -10.25 -20.59 -2.37
CA ILE A 30 -10.18 -19.21 -1.90
C ILE A 30 -11.03 -18.29 -2.78
N ARG A 31 -10.89 -18.40 -4.12
CA ARG A 31 -11.69 -17.60 -5.06
C ARG A 31 -13.19 -17.85 -4.91
N ALA A 32 -13.59 -19.12 -4.81
CA ALA A 32 -14.99 -19.50 -4.66
C ALA A 32 -15.60 -19.06 -3.32
N MET A 33 -14.80 -18.91 -2.26
CA MET A 33 -15.27 -18.49 -0.95
C MET A 33 -15.21 -16.98 -0.74
N GLU A 34 -14.08 -16.36 -1.04
CA GLU A 34 -13.75 -14.97 -0.69
C GLU A 34 -14.11 -13.97 -1.80
N PHE A 35 -14.35 -14.46 -3.02
CA PHE A 35 -14.61 -13.63 -4.20
C PHE A 35 -15.76 -14.19 -5.05
N LYS A 36 -16.84 -14.65 -4.41
CA LYS A 36 -18.03 -15.27 -5.05
C LYS A 36 -18.59 -14.43 -6.20
N ARG A 37 -18.61 -13.11 -6.03
CA ARG A 37 -19.07 -12.13 -7.04
C ARG A 37 -18.24 -12.08 -8.33
N LEU A 38 -17.10 -12.76 -8.39
CA LEU A 38 -16.36 -12.99 -9.63
C LEU A 38 -16.89 -14.19 -10.43
N GLU A 39 -17.96 -14.86 -10.00
CA GLU A 39 -18.58 -15.92 -10.79
C GLU A 39 -19.00 -15.40 -12.17
N GLY A 40 -18.52 -16.06 -13.23
CA GLY A 40 -18.72 -15.62 -14.62
C GLY A 40 -17.91 -14.40 -15.05
N VAL A 41 -17.07 -13.82 -14.18
CA VAL A 41 -16.27 -12.61 -14.46
C VAL A 41 -14.78 -12.89 -14.33
N VAL A 42 -14.01 -12.48 -15.34
CA VAL A 42 -12.55 -12.50 -15.32
C VAL A 42 -12.06 -11.08 -14.99
N TYR A 43 -11.58 -10.89 -13.78
CA TYR A 43 -11.09 -9.58 -13.30
C TYR A 43 -9.56 -9.57 -13.31
N LEU A 44 -8.95 -8.77 -14.20
CA LEU A 44 -7.50 -8.69 -14.40
C LEU A 44 -6.89 -7.35 -13.96
N ASP A 45 -7.59 -6.60 -13.10
CA ASP A 45 -7.20 -5.26 -12.67
C ASP A 45 -6.83 -5.19 -11.17
N HIS A 46 -6.38 -6.32 -10.60
CA HIS A 46 -5.94 -6.40 -9.20
C HIS A 46 -4.75 -5.49 -8.88
N ALA A 47 -3.91 -5.16 -9.88
CA ALA A 47 -2.80 -4.22 -9.71
C ALA A 47 -3.25 -2.76 -9.62
N GLY A 48 -4.38 -2.41 -10.25
CA GLY A 48 -4.98 -1.08 -10.17
C GLY A 48 -5.81 -0.91 -8.89
N ALA A 49 -6.79 -1.78 -8.69
CA ALA A 49 -7.68 -1.72 -7.52
C ALA A 49 -8.22 -3.12 -7.14
N THR A 50 -7.54 -3.82 -6.23
CA THR A 50 -8.05 -5.12 -5.79
C THR A 50 -9.41 -5.03 -5.09
N LEU A 51 -10.16 -6.13 -5.16
CA LEU A 51 -11.45 -6.29 -4.50
C LEU A 51 -11.23 -6.67 -3.02
N HIS A 52 -12.17 -6.28 -2.15
CA HIS A 52 -12.23 -6.78 -0.77
C HIS A 52 -12.51 -8.30 -0.77
N SER A 53 -12.35 -9.01 0.34
CA SER A 53 -12.84 -10.40 0.46
C SER A 53 -14.19 -10.44 1.17
N GLU A 54 -14.96 -11.52 1.01
CA GLU A 54 -16.20 -11.73 1.78
C GLU A 54 -15.92 -11.67 3.30
N SER A 55 -14.86 -12.36 3.77
CA SER A 55 -14.50 -12.35 5.18
C SER A 55 -14.13 -10.96 5.73
N GLN A 56 -13.40 -10.14 4.95
CA GLN A 56 -13.10 -8.76 5.32
C GLN A 56 -14.37 -7.92 5.47
N LEU A 57 -15.30 -8.04 4.52
CA LEU A 57 -16.54 -7.27 4.56
C LEU A 57 -17.41 -7.67 5.76
N GLU A 58 -17.57 -8.98 6.00
CA GLU A 58 -18.29 -9.52 7.15
C GLU A 58 -17.69 -9.05 8.48
N ALA A 59 -16.35 -9.08 8.60
CA ALA A 59 -15.66 -8.63 9.80
C ALA A 59 -15.90 -7.14 10.08
N VAL A 60 -15.74 -6.29 9.06
CA VAL A 60 -15.96 -4.83 9.19
C VAL A 60 -17.40 -4.52 9.55
N LEU A 61 -18.38 -5.15 8.89
CA LEU A 61 -19.79 -4.92 9.19
C LEU A 61 -20.16 -5.39 10.59
N LYS A 62 -19.64 -6.54 11.02
CA LYS A 62 -19.85 -7.03 12.38
C LYS A 62 -19.25 -6.07 13.42
N GLU A 63 -18.05 -5.58 13.17
CA GLU A 63 -17.36 -4.64 14.07
C GLU A 63 -18.15 -3.33 14.20
N LEU A 64 -18.51 -2.71 13.07
CA LEU A 64 -19.25 -1.45 13.05
C LEU A 64 -20.65 -1.56 13.66
N ASN A 65 -21.31 -2.71 13.55
CA ASN A 65 -22.62 -2.95 14.17
C ASN A 65 -22.55 -3.24 15.68
N SER A 66 -21.42 -3.73 16.18
CA SER A 66 -21.28 -4.18 17.58
C SER A 66 -20.51 -3.21 18.47
N THR A 67 -19.76 -2.28 17.88
CA THR A 67 -18.86 -1.39 18.60
C THR A 67 -19.16 0.07 18.30
N VAL A 68 -19.27 0.88 19.35
CA VAL A 68 -19.38 2.35 19.21
C VAL A 68 -17.99 2.95 19.27
N TYR A 69 -17.54 3.48 18.14
CA TYR A 69 -16.31 4.27 18.06
C TYR A 69 -16.62 5.75 18.26
N GLY A 70 -15.82 6.40 19.11
CA GLY A 70 -15.92 7.82 19.42
C GLY A 70 -14.72 8.60 18.89
N ASN A 71 -14.73 9.91 19.10
CA ASN A 71 -13.55 10.73 18.82
C ASN A 71 -12.40 10.31 19.76
N PRO A 72 -11.23 9.86 19.26
CA PRO A 72 -10.09 9.42 20.08
C PRO A 72 -9.53 10.47 21.04
N HIS A 73 -9.89 11.75 20.86
CA HIS A 73 -9.48 12.84 21.74
C HIS A 73 -10.46 13.12 22.89
N SER A 74 -11.62 12.45 22.93
CA SER A 74 -12.56 12.55 24.04
C SER A 74 -12.12 11.68 25.23
N GLN A 75 -12.57 11.99 26.45
CA GLN A 75 -12.34 11.15 27.63
C GLN A 75 -13.54 10.24 27.88
N SER A 76 -13.74 9.24 27.02
CA SER A 76 -14.82 8.23 27.15
C SER A 76 -14.33 6.83 26.80
N SER A 77 -15.08 5.80 27.22
CA SER A 77 -14.77 4.40 26.90
C SER A 77 -14.77 4.12 25.38
N CYS A 78 -15.66 4.77 24.63
CA CYS A 78 -15.72 4.67 23.17
C CYS A 78 -14.52 5.33 22.49
N SER A 79 -14.01 6.43 23.06
CA SER A 79 -12.78 7.09 22.60
C SER A 79 -11.56 6.18 22.80
N MET A 80 -11.41 5.57 23.98
CA MET A 80 -10.32 4.63 24.27
C MET A 80 -10.33 3.44 23.30
N SER A 81 -11.52 2.87 23.04
CA SER A 81 -11.68 1.77 22.07
C SER A 81 -11.23 2.16 20.65
N SER A 82 -11.50 3.41 20.25
CA SER A 82 -11.10 3.94 18.95
C SER A 82 -9.58 4.13 18.87
N ASN A 83 -8.98 4.68 19.93
CA ASN A 83 -7.53 4.82 20.03
C ASN A 83 -6.83 3.46 19.99
N ASP A 84 -7.31 2.48 20.77
CA ASP A 84 -6.76 1.12 20.81
C ASP A 84 -6.84 0.42 19.45
N CYS A 85 -7.95 0.59 18.71
CA CYS A 85 -8.10 0.07 17.36
C CYS A 85 -7.05 0.68 16.42
N VAL A 86 -6.88 2.01 16.43
CA VAL A 86 -5.87 2.70 15.62
C VAL A 86 -4.45 2.25 15.99
N GLN A 87 -4.11 2.10 17.27
CA GLN A 87 -2.79 1.64 17.70
C GLN A 87 -2.51 0.21 17.26
N LYS A 88 -3.49 -0.71 17.39
CA LYS A 88 -3.38 -2.09 16.90
C LYS A 88 -3.15 -2.12 15.39
N ALA A 89 -3.89 -1.30 14.62
CA ALA A 89 -3.71 -1.21 13.18
C ALA A 89 -2.29 -0.72 12.82
N ARG A 90 -1.76 0.30 13.51
CA ARG A 90 -0.38 0.78 13.29
C ARG A 90 0.64 -0.32 13.58
N GLN A 91 0.46 -1.06 14.68
CA GLN A 91 1.37 -2.13 15.07
C GLN A 91 1.40 -3.26 14.01
N GLN A 92 0.23 -3.68 13.51
CA GLN A 92 0.15 -4.69 12.45
C GLN A 92 0.86 -4.26 11.16
N VAL A 93 0.74 -2.98 10.79
CA VAL A 93 1.47 -2.44 9.62
C VAL A 93 2.98 -2.49 9.84
N LEU A 94 3.46 -2.05 11.01
CA LEU A 94 4.88 -2.07 11.33
C LEU A 94 5.44 -3.50 11.33
N GLU A 95 4.71 -4.46 11.91
CA GLU A 95 5.06 -5.87 11.89
C GLU A 95 5.13 -6.44 10.47
N PHE A 96 4.15 -6.11 9.62
CA PHE A 96 4.13 -6.54 8.22
C PHE A 96 5.37 -6.07 7.45
N PHE A 97 5.87 -4.85 7.70
CA PHE A 97 7.08 -4.33 7.09
C PHE A 97 8.37 -4.65 7.85
N ASN A 98 8.31 -5.44 8.94
CA ASN A 98 9.43 -5.69 9.84
C ASN A 98 10.10 -4.37 10.31
N ALA A 99 9.30 -3.34 10.58
CA ALA A 99 9.73 -2.01 10.95
C ALA A 99 9.63 -1.82 12.47
N SER A 100 10.73 -1.44 13.13
CA SER A 100 10.74 -1.22 14.57
C SER A 100 9.95 0.05 14.96
N PRO A 101 9.01 -0.01 15.92
CA PRO A 101 8.29 1.18 16.41
C PRO A 101 9.21 2.19 17.12
N ARG A 102 10.45 1.80 17.45
CA ARG A 102 11.46 2.73 18.01
C ARG A 102 12.09 3.62 16.94
N GLU A 103 12.12 3.17 15.68
CA GLU A 103 12.73 3.90 14.57
C GLU A 103 11.69 4.50 13.63
N TYR A 104 10.56 3.81 13.45
CA TYR A 104 9.56 4.15 12.46
C TYR A 104 8.21 4.45 13.10
N SER A 105 7.52 5.43 12.52
CA SER A 105 6.11 5.69 12.79
C SER A 105 5.26 5.32 11.57
N CYS A 106 4.16 4.60 11.80
CA CYS A 106 3.14 4.38 10.78
C CYS A 106 2.22 5.60 10.72
N ILE A 107 2.05 6.22 9.54
CA ILE A 107 1.14 7.34 9.31
C ILE A 107 0.09 6.91 8.29
N PHE A 108 -1.19 7.00 8.67
CA PHE A 108 -2.29 6.68 7.76
C PHE A 108 -2.61 7.90 6.90
N THR A 109 -2.76 7.67 5.60
CA THR A 109 -3.14 8.69 4.61
C THR A 109 -4.25 8.11 3.73
N SER A 110 -4.87 8.93 2.88
CA SER A 110 -5.89 8.45 1.94
C SER A 110 -5.34 7.60 0.79
N GLY A 111 -4.02 7.40 0.70
CA GLY A 111 -3.37 6.54 -0.28
C GLY A 111 -1.95 6.99 -0.65
N ALA A 112 -1.33 6.27 -1.59
CA ALA A 112 0.05 6.51 -2.02
C ALA A 112 0.33 7.96 -2.43
N THR A 113 -0.56 8.52 -3.27
CA THR A 113 -0.43 9.89 -3.77
C THR A 113 -0.50 10.91 -2.64
N ALA A 114 -1.39 10.74 -1.66
CA ALA A 114 -1.51 11.63 -0.52
C ALA A 114 -0.27 11.54 0.41
N ALA A 115 0.27 10.34 0.60
CA ALA A 115 1.52 10.16 1.35
C ALA A 115 2.70 10.85 0.67
N LEU A 116 2.88 10.66 -0.65
CA LEU A 116 3.94 11.30 -1.42
C LEU A 116 3.80 12.82 -1.42
N LYS A 117 2.57 13.33 -1.55
CA LYS A 117 2.27 14.75 -1.43
C LYS A 117 2.68 15.29 -0.06
N LEU A 118 2.29 14.61 1.03
CA LEU A 118 2.66 15.02 2.39
C LEU A 118 4.18 15.06 2.57
N VAL A 119 4.91 14.08 2.04
CA VAL A 119 6.39 14.08 2.06
C VAL A 119 6.91 15.28 1.29
N GLY A 120 6.41 15.54 0.08
CA GLY A 120 6.79 16.68 -0.73
C GLY A 120 6.53 18.04 -0.05
N GLU A 121 5.41 18.19 0.66
CA GLU A 121 5.04 19.43 1.36
C GLU A 121 5.83 19.67 2.65
N THR A 122 6.24 18.59 3.34
CA THR A 122 6.87 18.68 4.67
C THR A 122 8.39 18.54 4.63
N PHE A 123 8.96 18.08 3.50
CA PHE A 123 10.40 18.00 3.35
C PHE A 123 11.02 19.41 3.42
N PRO A 124 12.09 19.60 4.21
CA PRO A 124 12.73 20.91 4.39
C PRO A 124 13.60 21.26 3.18
N TRP A 125 12.98 21.55 2.04
CA TRP A 125 13.67 21.90 0.80
C TRP A 125 14.52 23.16 0.97
N CYS A 126 15.67 23.17 0.32
CA CYS A 126 16.58 24.31 0.25
C CYS A 126 17.20 24.41 -1.15
N SER A 127 17.96 25.47 -1.43
CA SER A 127 18.65 25.67 -2.71
C SER A 127 19.65 24.57 -3.06
N GLU A 128 20.17 23.86 -2.06
CA GLU A 128 21.10 22.73 -2.24
C GLU A 128 20.38 21.38 -2.37
N SER A 129 19.05 21.35 -2.20
CA SER A 129 18.30 20.10 -2.31
C SER A 129 18.28 19.59 -3.74
N SER A 130 18.47 18.28 -3.89
CA SER A 130 18.31 17.58 -5.17
C SER A 130 17.25 16.51 -5.01
N PHE A 131 16.24 16.52 -5.89
CA PHE A 131 15.24 15.46 -5.96
C PHE A 131 15.55 14.58 -7.18
N MET A 132 15.79 13.29 -6.91
CA MET A 132 16.10 12.31 -7.93
C MET A 132 14.99 11.26 -7.94
N TYR A 133 14.54 10.91 -9.15
CA TYR A 133 13.55 9.88 -9.38
C TYR A 133 13.92 9.09 -10.63
N THR A 134 13.36 7.89 -10.75
CA THR A 134 13.52 7.02 -11.92
C THR A 134 12.40 7.27 -12.92
N MET A 135 12.67 7.03 -14.21
CA MET A 135 11.65 7.17 -15.27
C MET A 135 10.45 6.22 -15.07
N GLU A 136 10.67 5.11 -14.39
CA GLU A 136 9.65 4.10 -14.08
C GLU A 136 8.77 4.48 -12.88
N ASN A 137 9.05 5.61 -12.21
CA ASN A 137 8.22 6.02 -11.09
C ASN A 137 6.84 6.47 -11.56
N HIS A 138 5.83 6.10 -10.78
CA HIS A 138 4.47 6.56 -10.98
C HIS A 138 4.38 8.10 -10.94
N ASN A 139 3.46 8.67 -11.71
CA ASN A 139 3.26 10.12 -11.86
C ASN A 139 3.14 10.87 -10.52
N SER A 140 2.62 10.22 -9.48
CA SER A 140 2.52 10.78 -8.13
C SER A 140 3.88 11.14 -7.51
N VAL A 141 4.95 10.39 -7.84
CA VAL A 141 6.33 10.71 -7.41
C VAL A 141 6.85 11.92 -8.19
N LEU A 142 6.58 11.96 -9.50
CA LEU A 142 6.98 13.07 -10.37
C LEU A 142 6.37 14.39 -9.91
N GLY A 143 5.13 14.35 -9.40
CA GLY A 143 4.42 15.52 -8.87
C GLY A 143 5.14 16.23 -7.70
N ILE A 144 6.04 15.53 -6.98
CA ILE A 144 6.82 16.16 -5.89
C ILE A 144 7.70 17.30 -6.40
N ARG A 145 8.09 17.28 -7.69
CA ARG A 145 8.95 18.31 -8.29
C ARG A 145 8.38 19.73 -8.22
N GLU A 146 7.05 19.86 -8.14
CA GLU A 146 6.40 21.17 -8.04
C GLU A 146 6.83 21.91 -6.76
N TYR A 147 7.06 21.18 -5.67
CA TYR A 147 7.52 21.75 -4.41
C TYR A 147 8.97 22.24 -4.46
N LEU A 148 9.81 21.67 -5.34
CA LEU A 148 11.15 22.20 -5.59
C LEU A 148 11.10 23.50 -6.37
N CYS A 149 10.20 23.62 -7.34
CA CYS A 149 10.11 24.78 -8.23
C CYS A 149 9.80 26.07 -7.45
N PHE A 150 9.00 25.96 -6.38
CA PHE A 150 8.77 27.07 -5.43
C PHE A 150 10.06 27.60 -4.78
N TYR A 151 11.07 26.76 -4.57
CA TYR A 151 12.38 27.15 -4.01
C TYR A 151 13.46 27.37 -5.09
N GLN A 152 13.35 26.70 -6.24
CA GLN A 152 14.26 26.78 -7.40
C GLN A 152 13.95 27.93 -8.37
N GLN A 153 12.97 28.80 -8.09
CA GLN A 153 12.90 30.12 -8.75
C GLN A 153 14.16 31.00 -8.52
N HIS A 154 15.16 30.50 -7.76
CA HIS A 154 16.50 31.05 -7.65
C HIS A 154 17.66 30.21 -8.25
N ALA A 155 17.43 29.06 -8.91
CA ALA A 155 18.52 28.34 -9.58
C ALA A 155 18.03 27.56 -10.81
N MET A 156 18.43 28.02 -12.00
CA MET A 156 18.10 27.41 -13.29
C MET A 156 18.93 26.16 -13.63
N ASN A 157 18.23 25.20 -14.25
CA ASN A 157 18.55 24.33 -15.40
C ASN A 157 19.77 23.37 -15.43
N SER A 158 19.47 22.22 -16.06
CA SER A 158 20.35 21.16 -16.61
C SER A 158 20.67 20.05 -15.58
N ILE A 159 20.50 18.74 -15.83
CA ILE A 159 20.83 17.90 -17.00
C ILE A 159 19.97 16.62 -16.94
N ILE A 160 19.30 16.23 -18.03
CA ILE A 160 18.78 14.86 -18.22
C ILE A 160 19.16 14.41 -19.63
N SER A 161 20.07 13.44 -19.77
CA SER A 161 20.22 12.70 -21.04
C SER A 161 20.99 11.36 -21.01
N HIS A 162 21.58 10.87 -19.91
CA HIS A 162 22.65 9.86 -20.05
C HIS A 162 22.52 8.45 -19.45
N ILE A 163 21.36 7.98 -18.96
CA ILE A 163 21.31 6.62 -18.36
C ILE A 163 20.06 5.82 -18.79
N TRP A 164 19.78 5.80 -20.10
CA TRP A 164 18.59 5.17 -20.69
C TRP A 164 18.55 3.62 -20.80
N PRO A 165 19.61 2.77 -20.71
CA PRO A 165 19.43 1.37 -21.12
C PRO A 165 19.24 0.30 -20.03
N TYR A 166 19.08 0.62 -18.74
CA TYR A 166 19.05 -0.44 -17.72
C TYR A 166 17.92 -0.32 -16.69
N ILE A 167 16.94 -1.20 -16.89
CA ILE A 167 16.24 -2.00 -15.88
C ILE A 167 14.82 -1.54 -15.51
N SER A 168 13.91 -2.41 -15.94
CA SER A 168 12.51 -2.57 -15.59
C SER A 168 12.30 -3.14 -14.18
N ALA A 169 11.22 -2.68 -13.53
CA ALA A 169 10.14 -3.46 -12.90
C ALA A 169 9.81 -3.19 -11.41
N PHE A 170 8.50 -2.95 -11.20
CA PHE A 170 7.63 -3.02 -10.01
C PHE A 170 7.58 -1.89 -8.96
N SER A 171 6.38 -1.30 -8.80
CA SER A 171 5.94 -0.58 -7.60
C SER A 171 4.42 -0.55 -7.48
N SER A 172 3.85 -1.33 -6.56
CA SER A 172 2.48 -1.17 -6.07
C SER A 172 2.34 -1.75 -4.65
N CYS A 173 2.71 -0.97 -3.64
CA CYS A 173 2.19 -1.04 -2.27
C CYS A 173 2.72 0.17 -1.49
N ALA A 174 1.82 1.04 -1.00
CA ALA A 174 2.20 2.31 -0.37
C ALA A 174 1.97 2.29 1.15
N PHE A 175 3.06 2.33 1.89
CA PHE A 175 3.13 2.76 3.28
C PHE A 175 4.31 3.72 3.42
N SER A 176 4.12 4.87 4.06
CA SER A 176 5.21 5.81 4.33
C SER A 176 5.71 5.57 5.75
N LEU A 177 6.88 4.97 5.87
CA LEU A 177 7.63 4.83 7.12
C LEU A 177 8.56 6.03 7.25
N SER A 178 8.28 6.93 8.21
CA SER A 178 9.19 8.05 8.51
C SER A 178 10.11 7.66 9.67
N LYS A 179 11.42 7.91 9.50
CA LYS A 179 12.43 7.70 10.55
C LYS A 179 12.45 8.93 11.45
N ALA A 180 12.15 8.74 12.74
CA ALA A 180 12.19 9.85 13.70
C ALA A 180 13.66 10.25 13.94
N LYS A 181 14.11 11.38 13.38
CA LYS A 181 15.31 12.09 13.83
C LYS A 181 14.87 13.20 14.77
N THR A 182 14.98 12.97 16.07
CA THR A 182 15.01 14.03 17.07
C THR A 182 16.35 14.74 16.93
N LEU A 183 16.38 15.89 16.26
CA LEU A 183 17.51 16.80 16.32
C LEU A 183 17.43 17.54 17.65
N ALA A 184 18.42 17.31 18.51
CA ALA A 184 18.74 18.19 19.63
C ALA A 184 19.56 19.39 19.13
#